data_AF-A0A1G0ZF77-F1
#
_entry.id   AF-A0A1G0ZF77-F1
#
_cell.length_a   1.000
_cell.length_b   1.000
_cell.length_c   1.000
_cell.angle_alpha   90.00
_cell.angle_beta   90.00
_cell.angle_gamma   90.00
#
_symmetry.space_group_name_H-M   'P 1'
#
loop_
_entity.id
_entity.type
_entity.pdbx_description
1 polymer ?
#
loop_
_entity_poly.entity_id
_entity_poly.type
_entity_poly.pdbx_seq_one_letter_code
_entity_poly.pdbx_strand_id
1 'polypeptide(L)'
;MKWVNKNSDSHNHIEILIVLKGNTYFTLNGITYPCIPGTVFLVASNESHDNYYPPFFDNFKHLWCTSINSVIYAGGLYTMENGCQIKTVQFNRIIDESSCGFSFTRIWEELSQNQYLDENFKHLYIKNALFVFLLELCKIGYAKTANAGERETEEHYCSIINPILEHIKETGGKGLDIARLAYIAGYSKFHFARIFRKVTGFSVLTFINSARIEKYKELHKAGCSKKQISDKLGFSCPAAFSRWEKDNLRL
;
A
#
# COMPACT_ATOMS: atom_id res chain seq x y z
N MET A 1 -20.13 -5.00 -14.54
CA MET A 1 -19.03 -4.56 -15.42
C MET A 1 -18.81 -3.05 -15.49
N LYS A 2 -19.83 -2.19 -15.69
CA LYS A 2 -19.61 -0.72 -15.81
C LYS A 2 -18.92 -0.05 -14.61
N TRP A 3 -19.12 -0.55 -13.38
CA TRP A 3 -18.46 -0.02 -12.17
C TRP A 3 -16.97 -0.35 -12.16
N VAL A 4 -16.61 -1.63 -12.29
CA VAL A 4 -15.23 -2.14 -12.25
C VAL A 4 -14.34 -1.39 -13.23
N ASN A 5 -14.78 -1.26 -14.50
CA ASN A 5 -13.99 -0.59 -15.55
C ASN A 5 -13.69 0.89 -15.26
N LYS A 6 -14.44 1.54 -14.36
CA LYS A 6 -14.25 2.94 -13.97
C LYS A 6 -13.58 3.12 -12.61
N ASN A 7 -13.50 2.06 -11.82
CA ASN A 7 -13.07 2.10 -10.43
C ASN A 7 -12.02 1.03 -10.13
N SER A 8 -11.23 0.65 -11.13
CA SER A 8 -10.07 -0.22 -10.97
C SER A 8 -8.82 0.61 -10.67
N ASP A 9 -7.95 0.09 -9.81
CA ASP A 9 -6.61 0.60 -9.55
C ASP A 9 -5.56 -0.50 -9.83
N SER A 10 -4.32 -0.08 -9.93
CA SER A 10 -3.14 -0.94 -10.05
C SER A 10 -1.92 -0.13 -9.62
N HIS A 11 -1.20 -0.62 -8.62
CA HIS A 11 -0.13 0.14 -7.98
C HIS A 11 1.02 -0.76 -7.54
N ASN A 12 2.13 -0.15 -7.14
CA ASN A 12 3.43 -0.78 -7.00
C ASN A 12 3.73 -1.34 -5.59
N HIS A 13 2.70 -1.69 -4.83
CA HIS A 13 2.82 -2.31 -3.51
C HIS A 13 1.81 -3.43 -3.34
N ILE A 14 2.02 -4.28 -2.34
CA ILE A 14 1.11 -5.36 -2.02
C ILE A 14 -0.02 -4.81 -1.15
N GLU A 15 -1.25 -5.22 -1.43
CA GLU A 15 -2.40 -4.96 -0.57
C GLU A 15 -3.02 -6.25 -0.03
N ILE A 16 -3.53 -6.15 1.19
CA ILE A 16 -4.18 -7.25 1.89
C ILE A 16 -5.57 -6.75 2.28
N LEU A 17 -6.60 -7.39 1.72
CA LEU A 17 -7.99 -7.16 2.09
C LEU A 17 -8.48 -8.33 2.94
N ILE A 18 -8.97 -8.04 4.14
CA ILE A 18 -9.59 -9.02 5.04
C ILE A 18 -11.07 -8.66 5.23
N VAL A 19 -11.95 -9.61 4.90
CA VAL A 19 -13.40 -9.45 5.05
C VAL A 19 -13.80 -9.87 6.47
N LEU A 20 -14.30 -8.93 7.26
CA LEU A 20 -14.68 -9.15 8.67
C LEU A 20 -16.19 -9.27 8.88
N LYS A 21 -17.00 -8.60 8.06
CA LYS A 21 -18.48 -8.63 8.10
C LYS A 21 -19.05 -8.34 6.72
N GLY A 22 -20.24 -8.88 6.46
CA GLY A 22 -21.04 -8.58 5.28
C GLY A 22 -20.76 -9.54 4.12
N ASN A 23 -21.61 -9.46 3.10
CA ASN A 23 -21.48 -10.21 1.86
C ASN A 23 -21.29 -9.21 0.73
N THR A 24 -20.07 -9.12 0.20
CA THR A 24 -19.71 -8.21 -0.88
C THR A 24 -19.09 -9.00 -2.03
N TYR A 25 -18.51 -8.30 -3.00
CA TYR A 25 -17.68 -8.90 -4.04
C TYR A 25 -16.42 -8.05 -4.21
N PHE A 26 -15.35 -8.68 -4.68
CA PHE A 26 -14.10 -8.02 -4.99
C PHE A 26 -13.58 -8.52 -6.33
N THR A 27 -13.22 -7.60 -7.21
CA THR A 27 -12.67 -7.92 -8.52
C THR A 27 -11.15 -7.84 -8.47
N LEU A 28 -10.50 -8.93 -8.86
CA LEU A 28 -9.05 -9.04 -8.98
C LEU A 28 -8.71 -9.61 -10.36
N ASN A 29 -7.88 -8.89 -11.12
CA ASN A 29 -7.49 -9.21 -12.50
C ASN A 29 -8.69 -9.53 -13.41
N GLY A 30 -9.78 -8.77 -13.26
CA GLY A 30 -11.00 -8.92 -14.07
C GLY A 30 -11.92 -10.07 -13.65
N ILE A 31 -11.54 -10.87 -12.64
CA ILE A 31 -12.37 -11.93 -12.08
C ILE A 31 -13.01 -11.42 -10.79
N THR A 32 -14.33 -11.54 -10.67
CA THR A 32 -15.08 -11.11 -9.48
C THR A 32 -15.33 -12.30 -8.56
N TYR A 33 -14.89 -12.16 -7.30
CA TYR A 33 -14.99 -13.19 -6.27
C TYR A 33 -16.00 -12.78 -5.19
N PRO A 34 -16.73 -13.73 -4.58
CA PRO A 34 -17.55 -13.44 -3.41
C PRO A 34 -16.67 -13.12 -2.19
N CYS A 35 -17.05 -12.09 -1.45
CA CYS A 35 -16.39 -11.64 -0.23
C CYS A 35 -17.31 -11.92 0.96
N ILE A 36 -17.09 -13.04 1.63
CA ILE A 36 -17.77 -13.41 2.87
C ILE A 36 -16.80 -13.33 4.05
N PRO A 37 -17.27 -13.22 5.31
CA PRO A 37 -16.38 -13.13 6.46
C PRO A 37 -15.35 -14.26 6.51
N GLY A 38 -14.08 -13.92 6.73
CA GLY A 38 -12.94 -14.85 6.69
C GLY A 38 -12.25 -14.95 5.33
N THR A 39 -12.80 -14.35 4.27
CA THR A 39 -12.12 -14.24 2.98
C THR A 39 -10.96 -13.24 3.08
N VAL A 40 -9.81 -13.62 2.51
CA VAL A 40 -8.63 -12.75 2.42
C VAL A 40 -8.17 -12.69 0.97
N PHE A 41 -7.93 -11.48 0.48
CA PHE A 41 -7.26 -11.25 -0.80
C PHE A 41 -5.85 -10.72 -0.54
N LEU A 42 -4.89 -11.35 -1.20
CA LEU A 42 -3.53 -10.85 -1.34
C LEU A 42 -3.41 -10.33 -2.76
N VAL A 43 -3.24 -9.02 -2.91
CA VAL A 43 -3.14 -8.33 -4.18
C VAL A 43 -1.68 -8.00 -4.41
N ALA A 44 -1.08 -8.62 -5.42
CA ALA A 44 0.33 -8.40 -5.72
C ALA A 44 0.56 -7.05 -6.42
N SER A 45 1.82 -6.63 -6.44
CA SER A 45 2.23 -5.40 -7.10
C SER A 45 1.84 -5.41 -8.59
N ASN A 46 1.15 -4.34 -9.01
CA ASN A 46 0.60 -4.10 -10.36
C ASN A 46 -0.55 -5.03 -10.78
N GLU A 47 -1.16 -5.76 -9.86
CA GLU A 47 -2.42 -6.44 -10.15
C GLU A 47 -3.59 -5.45 -10.16
N SER A 48 -4.48 -5.61 -11.13
CA SER A 48 -5.64 -4.73 -11.25
C SER A 48 -6.74 -5.18 -10.29
N HIS A 49 -7.24 -4.26 -9.47
CA HIS A 49 -8.24 -4.56 -8.46
C HIS A 49 -9.19 -3.38 -8.21
N ASP A 50 -10.29 -3.61 -7.46
CA ASP A 50 -11.25 -2.55 -7.15
C ASP A 50 -10.65 -1.49 -6.20
N ASN A 51 -10.75 -0.21 -6.57
CA ASN A 51 -10.28 0.95 -5.78
C ASN A 51 -11.35 1.45 -4.78
N TYR A 52 -12.63 1.22 -5.11
CA TYR A 52 -13.76 1.75 -4.35
C TYR A 52 -14.87 0.71 -4.23
N TYR A 53 -15.62 0.81 -3.13
CA TYR A 53 -16.81 0.01 -2.94
C TYR A 53 -17.96 0.52 -3.81
N PRO A 54 -18.64 -0.37 -4.54
CA PRO A 54 -19.89 -0.05 -5.19
C PRO A 54 -20.92 0.56 -4.22
N PRO A 55 -21.70 1.55 -4.66
CA PRO A 55 -22.64 2.29 -3.79
C PRO A 55 -23.83 1.45 -3.32
N PHE A 56 -24.01 0.24 -3.88
CA PHE A 56 -25.06 -0.70 -3.51
C PHE A 56 -24.62 -1.73 -2.47
N PHE A 57 -23.34 -1.71 -2.04
CA PHE A 57 -22.92 -2.52 -0.90
C PHE A 57 -23.41 -1.90 0.40
N ASP A 58 -23.94 -2.74 1.28
CA ASP A 58 -24.42 -2.33 2.59
C ASP A 58 -23.96 -3.29 3.67
N ASN A 59 -23.83 -2.78 4.90
CA ASN A 59 -23.57 -3.55 6.11
C ASN A 59 -22.31 -4.44 6.08
N PHE A 60 -21.20 -3.94 5.54
CA PHE A 60 -19.92 -4.65 5.50
C PHE A 60 -18.83 -4.01 6.37
N LYS A 61 -17.83 -4.82 6.71
CA LYS A 61 -16.63 -4.37 7.43
C LYS A 61 -15.41 -5.07 6.85
N HIS A 62 -14.49 -4.30 6.28
CA HIS A 62 -13.28 -4.79 5.64
C HIS A 62 -12.05 -4.10 6.24
N LEU A 63 -10.99 -4.85 6.48
CA LEU A 63 -9.69 -4.31 6.87
C LEU A 63 -8.77 -4.30 5.65
N TRP A 64 -8.20 -3.15 5.33
CA TRP A 64 -7.16 -3.00 4.33
C TRP A 64 -5.81 -2.79 4.99
N CYS A 65 -4.82 -3.52 4.49
CA CYS A 65 -3.43 -3.35 4.86
C CYS A 65 -2.56 -3.24 3.61
N THR A 66 -1.42 -2.57 3.73
CA THR A 66 -0.46 -2.40 2.65
C THR A 66 0.88 -2.93 3.11
N SER A 67 1.50 -3.82 2.37
CA SER A 67 2.88 -4.27 2.63
C SER A 67 3.85 -3.55 1.71
N ILE A 68 4.81 -2.87 2.32
CA ILE A 68 5.88 -2.12 1.68
C ILE A 68 7.16 -2.38 2.47
N ASN A 69 8.21 -2.82 1.78
CA ASN A 69 9.56 -2.94 2.32
C ASN A 69 9.61 -3.76 3.61
N SER A 70 8.93 -4.91 3.59
CA SER A 70 8.80 -5.83 4.74
C SER A 70 8.09 -5.21 5.94
N VAL A 71 7.31 -4.15 5.74
CA VAL A 71 6.48 -3.52 6.77
C VAL A 71 5.03 -3.49 6.31
N ILE A 72 4.14 -4.07 7.11
CA ILE A 72 2.71 -4.05 6.87
C ILE A 72 2.09 -2.88 7.62
N TYR A 73 1.53 -1.96 6.88
CA TYR A 73 0.71 -0.87 7.39
C TYR A 73 -0.75 -1.33 7.48
N ALA A 74 -1.35 -1.27 8.66
CA ALA A 74 -2.77 -1.52 8.83
C ALA A 74 -3.62 -0.28 8.42
N GLY A 75 -3.57 0.10 7.15
CA GLY A 75 -4.03 1.40 6.63
C GLY A 75 -5.45 1.81 7.04
N GLY A 76 -6.42 0.87 7.10
CA GLY A 76 -7.70 1.20 7.74
C GLY A 76 -8.82 0.14 7.71
N LEU A 77 -9.74 0.28 8.66
CA LEU A 77 -10.99 -0.48 8.73
C LEU A 77 -12.13 0.30 8.09
N TYR A 78 -12.68 -0.23 7.00
CA TYR A 78 -13.79 0.35 6.25
C TYR A 78 -15.09 -0.27 6.72
N THR A 79 -15.97 0.57 7.28
CA THR A 79 -17.30 0.14 7.73
C THR A 79 -18.37 0.89 6.96
N MET A 80 -19.32 0.12 6.43
CA MET A 80 -20.49 0.59 5.73
C MET A 80 -21.71 0.15 6.54
N GLU A 81 -22.59 1.07 6.96
CA GLU A 81 -23.90 0.72 7.54
C GLU A 81 -25.00 1.64 7.00
N ASN A 82 -26.16 1.06 6.64
CA ASN A 82 -27.33 1.76 6.07
C ASN A 82 -27.03 2.63 4.83
N GLY A 83 -26.24 2.12 3.89
CA GLY A 83 -25.80 2.86 2.68
C GLY A 83 -24.80 4.01 2.92
N CYS A 84 -24.38 4.28 4.16
CA CYS A 84 -23.43 5.35 4.50
C CYS A 84 -22.08 4.79 4.97
N GLN A 85 -20.98 5.29 4.39
CA GLN A 85 -19.65 4.96 4.89
C GLN A 85 -19.46 5.62 6.27
N ILE A 86 -19.54 4.83 7.33
CA ILE A 86 -19.66 5.35 8.70
C ILE A 86 -18.31 5.67 9.31
N LYS A 87 -17.28 4.86 9.03
CA LYS A 87 -15.97 5.06 9.66
C LYS A 87 -14.87 4.33 8.90
N THR A 88 -13.84 5.08 8.50
CA THR A 88 -12.50 4.53 8.29
C THR A 88 -11.75 4.70 9.60
N VAL A 89 -11.57 3.64 10.39
CA VAL A 89 -10.62 3.70 11.49
C VAL A 89 -9.24 3.57 10.88
N GLN A 90 -8.50 4.66 10.91
CA GLN A 90 -7.13 4.75 10.48
C GLN A 90 -6.23 4.14 11.59
N PHE A 91 -5.59 3.00 11.31
CA PHE A 91 -4.63 2.44 12.26
C PHE A 91 -3.23 2.86 11.83
N ASN A 92 -2.65 3.78 12.57
CA ASN A 92 -1.24 4.17 12.44
C ASN A 92 -0.38 3.09 13.12
N ARG A 93 -0.53 1.86 12.65
CA ARG A 93 0.10 0.68 13.22
C ARG A 93 0.79 -0.06 12.10
N ILE A 94 2.02 -0.43 12.40
CA ILE A 94 2.85 -1.21 11.52
C ILE A 94 3.17 -2.53 12.19
N ILE A 95 3.36 -3.54 11.34
CA ILE A 95 3.93 -4.83 11.71
C ILE A 95 5.17 -4.98 10.85
N ASP A 96 6.33 -5.05 11.49
CA ASP A 96 7.59 -5.36 10.84
C ASP A 96 7.63 -6.87 10.57
N GLU A 97 7.47 -7.26 9.30
CA GLU A 97 7.43 -8.66 8.87
C GLU A 97 8.69 -9.41 9.34
N SER A 98 9.85 -8.75 9.30
CA SER A 98 11.14 -9.34 9.68
C SER A 98 11.18 -9.72 11.17
N SER A 99 10.54 -8.92 12.03
CA SER A 99 10.43 -9.19 13.47
C SER A 99 9.52 -10.38 13.78
N CYS A 100 8.65 -10.74 12.85
CA CYS A 100 7.64 -11.80 12.99
C CYS A 100 8.07 -13.11 12.35
N GLY A 101 9.22 -13.16 11.67
CA GLY A 101 9.72 -14.35 11.00
C GLY A 101 8.95 -14.74 9.73
N PHE A 102 8.22 -13.81 9.11
CA PHE A 102 7.61 -14.01 7.79
C PHE A 102 7.89 -12.82 6.87
N SER A 103 7.61 -12.94 5.57
CA SER A 103 7.48 -11.77 4.69
C SER A 103 6.56 -12.09 3.53
N PHE A 104 5.50 -11.30 3.32
CA PHE A 104 4.56 -11.59 2.23
C PHE A 104 5.24 -11.48 0.87
N THR A 105 6.08 -10.46 0.66
CA THR A 105 6.84 -10.28 -0.58
C THR A 105 7.74 -11.48 -0.84
N ARG A 106 8.53 -11.88 0.16
CA ARG A 106 9.47 -13.00 0.01
C ARG A 106 8.74 -14.33 -0.21
N ILE A 107 7.68 -14.59 0.54
CA ILE A 107 6.85 -15.79 0.39
C ILE A 107 6.26 -15.83 -1.02
N TRP A 108 5.77 -14.71 -1.52
CA TRP A 108 5.21 -14.62 -2.86
C TRP A 108 6.26 -14.93 -3.93
N GLU A 109 7.44 -14.33 -3.83
CA GLU A 109 8.56 -14.58 -4.75
C GLU A 109 9.05 -16.02 -4.70
N GLU A 110 9.25 -16.58 -3.50
CA GLU A 110 9.71 -17.95 -3.32
C GLU A 110 8.69 -18.96 -3.85
N LEU A 111 7.41 -18.82 -3.52
CA LEU A 111 6.37 -19.77 -3.94
C LEU A 111 6.02 -19.67 -5.42
N SER A 112 6.07 -18.46 -6.01
CA SER A 112 5.81 -18.26 -7.45
C SER A 112 6.89 -18.87 -8.33
N GLN A 113 8.14 -18.92 -7.86
CA GLN A 113 9.26 -19.53 -8.59
C GLN A 113 9.43 -21.03 -8.28
N ASN A 114 8.78 -21.54 -7.24
CA ASN A 114 8.96 -22.92 -6.80
C ASN A 114 8.00 -23.89 -7.53
N GLN A 115 8.56 -24.58 -8.52
CA GLN A 115 7.86 -25.62 -9.30
C GLN A 115 7.77 -26.99 -8.60
N TYR A 116 8.49 -27.19 -7.49
CA TYR A 116 8.57 -28.49 -6.81
C TYR A 116 7.52 -28.66 -5.70
N LEU A 117 7.03 -27.55 -5.15
CA LEU A 117 5.97 -27.57 -4.14
C LEU A 117 4.61 -27.70 -4.81
N ASP A 118 3.78 -28.61 -4.30
CA ASP A 118 2.40 -28.70 -4.72
C ASP A 118 1.56 -27.52 -4.20
N GLU A 119 0.46 -27.23 -4.88
CA GLU A 119 -0.39 -26.07 -4.58
C GLU A 119 -1.00 -26.11 -3.18
N ASN A 120 -1.27 -27.29 -2.60
CA ASN A 120 -1.80 -27.36 -1.23
C ASN A 120 -0.74 -26.95 -0.21
N PHE A 121 0.52 -27.34 -0.43
CA PHE A 121 1.61 -26.92 0.44
C PHE A 121 1.87 -25.41 0.33
N LYS A 122 1.84 -24.84 -0.88
CA LYS A 122 1.92 -23.38 -1.08
C LYS A 122 0.79 -22.66 -0.33
N HIS A 123 -0.45 -23.16 -0.44
CA HIS A 123 -1.59 -22.63 0.31
C HIS A 123 -1.39 -22.69 1.82
N LEU A 124 -0.82 -23.78 2.35
CA LEU A 124 -0.54 -23.91 3.79
C LEU A 124 0.49 -22.88 4.26
N TYR A 125 1.54 -22.65 3.46
CA TYR A 125 2.58 -21.68 3.77
C TYR A 125 2.03 -20.24 3.84
N ILE A 126 1.21 -19.85 2.86
CA ILE A 126 0.53 -18.55 2.84
C ILE A 126 -0.41 -18.42 4.04
N LYS A 127 -1.19 -19.47 4.35
CA LYS A 127 -2.08 -19.47 5.53
C LYS A 127 -1.31 -19.30 6.83
N ASN A 128 -0.16 -19.95 6.98
CA ASN A 128 0.67 -19.80 8.18
C ASN A 128 1.13 -18.34 8.36
N ALA A 129 1.67 -17.71 7.31
CA ALA A 129 2.06 -16.31 7.35
C ALA A 129 0.88 -15.38 7.66
N LEU A 130 -0.29 -15.65 7.06
CA LEU A 130 -1.52 -14.93 7.38
C LEU A 130 -1.93 -15.08 8.85
N PHE A 131 -1.84 -16.27 9.43
CA PHE A 131 -2.16 -16.47 10.85
C PHE A 131 -1.19 -15.75 11.77
N VAL A 132 0.12 -15.75 11.45
CA VAL A 132 1.12 -14.98 12.23
C VAL A 132 0.80 -13.49 12.12
N PHE A 133 0.57 -12.98 10.92
CA PHE A 133 0.17 -11.59 10.69
C PHE A 133 -1.08 -11.19 11.50
N LEU A 134 -2.15 -12.00 11.43
CA LEU A 134 -3.39 -11.73 12.17
C LEU A 134 -3.16 -11.77 13.69
N LEU A 135 -2.30 -12.67 14.18
CA LEU A 135 -1.95 -12.75 15.59
C LEU A 135 -1.21 -11.49 16.05
N GLU A 136 -0.26 -10.96 15.26
CA GLU A 136 0.44 -9.71 15.56
C GLU A 136 -0.51 -8.51 15.55
N LEU A 137 -1.43 -8.47 14.60
CA LEU A 137 -2.47 -7.44 14.57
C LEU A 137 -3.36 -7.50 15.82
N CYS A 138 -3.77 -8.71 16.23
CA CYS A 138 -4.51 -8.91 17.47
C CYS A 138 -3.70 -8.53 18.71
N LYS A 139 -2.40 -8.86 18.78
CA LYS A 139 -1.53 -8.45 19.89
C LYS A 139 -1.51 -6.94 20.06
N ILE A 140 -1.46 -6.17 18.98
CA ILE A 140 -1.54 -4.70 19.03
C ILE A 140 -2.85 -4.24 19.67
N GLY A 141 -3.98 -4.88 19.33
CA GLY A 141 -5.30 -4.52 19.85
C GLY A 141 -5.60 -5.00 21.28
N TYR A 142 -5.04 -6.15 21.67
CA TYR A 142 -5.25 -6.77 22.98
C TYR A 142 -4.13 -6.49 23.99
N ALA A 143 -3.02 -5.90 23.56
CA ALA A 143 -2.02 -5.35 24.47
C ALA A 143 -2.76 -4.47 25.47
N LYS A 144 -2.67 -4.80 26.78
CA LYS A 144 -3.32 -4.04 27.85
C LYS A 144 -2.94 -2.58 27.66
N THR A 145 -3.85 -1.77 27.13
CA THR A 145 -3.57 -0.37 26.83
C THR A 145 -3.51 0.38 28.16
N ALA A 146 -2.32 0.46 28.77
CA ALA A 146 -2.00 1.54 29.69
C ALA A 146 -2.02 2.91 28.97
N ASN A 147 -1.98 2.90 27.63
CA ASN A 147 -1.60 4.04 26.82
C ASN A 147 -2.67 4.42 25.77
N ALA A 148 -3.95 4.36 26.14
CA ALA A 148 -5.01 5.03 25.39
C ALA A 148 -4.89 6.56 25.60
N GLY A 149 -3.83 7.16 25.03
CA GLY A 149 -3.48 8.56 25.24
C GLY A 149 -2.00 8.92 25.07
N GLU A 150 -1.10 7.95 24.81
CA GLU A 150 0.29 8.30 24.51
C GLU A 150 0.38 9.07 23.19
N ARG A 151 1.04 10.23 23.27
CA ARG A 151 1.41 11.01 22.08
C ARG A 151 2.34 10.15 21.24
N GLU A 152 2.04 10.05 19.95
CA GLU A 152 2.93 9.45 18.94
C GLU A 152 4.35 10.00 19.12
N THR A 153 5.30 9.14 19.48
CA THR A 153 6.69 9.53 19.75
C THR A 153 7.46 9.79 18.46
N GLU A 154 8.65 10.37 18.58
CA GLU A 154 9.52 10.54 17.42
C GLU A 154 9.98 9.20 16.85
N GLU A 155 10.29 8.21 17.71
CA GLU A 155 10.60 6.86 17.24
C GLU A 155 9.42 6.24 16.48
N HIS A 156 8.18 6.46 16.93
CA HIS A 156 7.00 5.98 16.22
C HIS A 156 6.89 6.60 14.83
N TYR A 157 7.06 7.91 14.69
CA TYR A 157 7.05 8.55 13.37
C TYR A 157 8.17 8.05 12.46
N CYS A 158 9.38 7.87 12.99
CA CYS A 158 10.48 7.29 12.22
C CYS A 158 10.16 5.88 11.75
N SER A 159 9.55 5.04 12.59
CA SER A 159 9.14 3.68 12.23
C SER A 159 8.10 3.64 11.10
N ILE A 160 7.19 4.64 11.07
CA ILE A 160 6.19 4.78 10.00
C ILE A 160 6.80 5.33 8.72
N ILE A 161 7.65 6.36 8.83
CA ILE A 161 8.12 7.13 7.68
C ILE A 161 9.29 6.43 6.97
N ASN A 162 10.22 5.79 7.68
CA ASN A 162 11.42 5.23 7.06
C ASN A 162 11.13 4.19 5.95
N PRO A 163 10.23 3.21 6.13
CA PRO A 163 9.91 2.27 5.05
C PRO A 163 9.22 2.97 3.86
N ILE A 164 8.44 4.03 4.12
CA ILE A 164 7.89 4.87 3.05
C ILE A 164 8.99 5.60 2.27
N LEU A 165 10.06 6.07 2.93
CA LEU A 165 11.18 6.72 2.23
C LEU A 165 11.90 5.75 1.31
N GLU A 166 12.14 4.52 1.77
CA GLU A 166 12.75 3.46 0.96
C GLU A 166 11.85 3.11 -0.23
N HIS A 167 10.55 2.97 0.00
CA HIS A 167 9.59 2.72 -1.08
C HIS A 167 9.57 3.81 -2.14
N ILE A 168 9.62 5.09 -1.74
CA ILE A 168 9.70 6.21 -2.68
C ILE A 168 10.98 6.10 -3.52
N LYS A 169 12.11 5.72 -2.92
CA LYS A 169 13.39 5.55 -3.63
C LYS A 169 13.36 4.37 -4.59
N GLU A 170 12.94 3.20 -4.15
CA GLU A 170 12.90 1.97 -4.96
C GLU A 170 11.98 2.11 -6.16
N THR A 171 10.85 2.78 -5.98
CA THR A 171 9.88 3.04 -7.05
C THR A 171 10.24 4.24 -7.92
N GLY A 172 11.31 4.98 -7.58
CA GLY A 172 11.67 6.23 -8.24
C GLY A 172 10.56 7.27 -8.21
N GLY A 173 9.68 7.24 -7.21
CA GLY A 173 8.51 8.11 -7.08
C GLY A 173 7.39 7.84 -8.11
N LYS A 174 7.42 6.69 -8.80
CA LYS A 174 6.41 6.31 -9.80
C LYS A 174 5.05 6.06 -9.12
N GLY A 175 3.99 6.72 -9.60
CA GLY A 175 2.63 6.50 -9.12
C GLY A 175 2.35 6.96 -7.67
N LEU A 176 3.30 7.66 -7.04
CA LEU A 176 3.17 8.13 -5.66
C LEU A 176 2.80 9.61 -5.60
N ASP A 177 1.91 9.93 -4.66
CA ASP A 177 1.57 11.28 -4.24
C ASP A 177 1.30 11.31 -2.73
N ILE A 178 1.07 12.51 -2.19
CA ILE A 178 0.74 12.68 -0.76
C ILE A 178 -0.54 11.95 -0.36
N ALA A 179 -1.51 11.81 -1.26
CA ALA A 179 -2.79 11.17 -0.95
C ALA A 179 -2.60 9.67 -0.71
N ARG A 180 -1.87 9.01 -1.60
CA ARG A 180 -1.56 7.59 -1.54
C ARG A 180 -0.67 7.26 -0.35
N LEU A 181 0.39 8.04 -0.13
CA LEU A 181 1.28 7.81 1.01
C LEU A 181 0.59 8.02 2.36
N ALA A 182 -0.29 9.03 2.46
CA ALA A 182 -1.11 9.22 3.65
C ALA A 182 -2.10 8.07 3.85
N TYR A 183 -2.72 7.58 2.77
CA TYR A 183 -3.61 6.41 2.80
C TYR A 183 -2.89 5.17 3.34
N ILE A 184 -1.72 4.85 2.77
CA ILE A 184 -0.88 3.71 3.17
C ILE A 184 -0.55 3.81 4.67
N ALA A 185 -0.08 4.98 5.10
CA ALA A 185 0.35 5.21 6.47
C ALA A 185 -0.81 5.29 7.48
N GLY A 186 -2.06 5.24 7.01
CA GLY A 186 -3.24 5.41 7.86
C GLY A 186 -3.44 6.84 8.36
N TYR A 187 -2.92 7.87 7.70
CA TYR A 187 -3.06 9.26 8.15
C TYR A 187 -3.94 10.12 7.23
N SER A 188 -4.45 11.23 7.77
CA SER A 188 -4.94 12.32 6.91
C SER A 188 -3.77 12.96 6.15
N LYS A 189 -4.02 13.54 4.95
CA LYS A 189 -2.98 14.20 4.15
C LYS A 189 -2.23 15.28 4.95
N PHE A 190 -2.96 16.06 5.76
CA PHE A 190 -2.38 17.13 6.57
C PHE A 190 -1.49 16.61 7.69
N HIS A 191 -1.94 15.60 8.44
CA HIS A 191 -1.12 15.00 9.50
C HIS A 191 0.10 14.29 8.92
N PHE A 192 -0.09 13.53 7.84
CA PHE A 192 0.99 12.87 7.12
C PHE A 192 2.07 13.86 6.67
N ALA A 193 1.70 14.96 6.01
CA ALA A 193 2.66 15.99 5.60
C ALA A 193 3.46 16.56 6.79
N ARG A 194 2.79 16.79 7.93
CA ARG A 194 3.42 17.31 9.13
C ARG A 194 4.47 16.34 9.69
N ILE A 195 4.11 15.07 9.85
CA ILE A 195 5.02 14.06 10.40
C ILE A 195 6.15 13.72 9.41
N PHE A 196 5.86 13.67 8.12
CA PHE A 196 6.86 13.44 7.07
C PHE A 196 7.90 14.55 7.09
N ARG A 197 7.47 15.82 7.17
CA ARG A 197 8.40 16.95 7.28
C ARG A 197 9.15 16.96 8.61
N LYS A 198 8.52 16.54 9.70
CA LYS A 198 9.19 16.41 11.00
C LYS A 198 10.36 15.41 10.92
N VAL A 199 10.13 14.25 10.31
CA VAL A 199 11.13 13.18 10.19
C VAL A 199 12.20 13.51 9.13
N THR A 200 11.80 14.02 7.97
CA THR A 200 12.71 14.18 6.82
C THR A 200 13.32 15.57 6.67
N GLY A 201 12.70 16.60 7.25
CA GLY A 201 13.00 18.00 6.96
C GLY A 201 12.41 18.52 5.63
N PHE A 202 11.89 17.65 4.77
CA PHE A 202 11.42 17.99 3.43
C PHE A 202 9.89 17.84 3.29
N SER A 203 9.32 18.49 2.26
CA SER A 203 7.94 18.20 1.87
C SER A 203 7.87 16.84 1.14
N VAL A 204 6.72 16.18 1.21
CA VAL A 204 6.46 14.92 0.49
C VAL A 204 6.76 15.06 -1.00
N LEU A 205 6.28 16.14 -1.62
CA LEU A 205 6.50 16.39 -3.05
C LEU A 205 8.00 16.59 -3.37
N THR A 206 8.73 17.31 -2.52
CA THR A 206 10.17 17.52 -2.69
C THR A 206 10.91 16.19 -2.68
N PHE A 207 10.57 15.29 -1.75
CA PHE A 207 11.23 13.99 -1.62
C PHE A 207 10.87 13.03 -2.77
N ILE A 208 9.61 13.03 -3.23
CA ILE A 208 9.21 12.29 -4.44
C ILE A 208 9.98 12.79 -5.66
N ASN A 209 10.11 14.11 -5.81
CA ASN A 209 10.84 14.69 -6.94
C ASN A 209 12.35 14.38 -6.88
N SER A 210 12.97 14.36 -5.69
CA SER A 210 14.38 13.95 -5.59
C SER A 210 14.60 12.51 -6.04
N ALA A 211 13.73 11.58 -5.63
CA ALA A 211 13.78 10.20 -6.11
C ALA A 211 13.56 10.09 -7.63
N ARG A 212 12.63 10.87 -8.20
CA ARG A 212 12.42 10.93 -9.65
C ARG A 212 13.63 11.49 -10.41
N ILE A 213 14.31 12.50 -9.86
CA ILE A 213 15.54 13.07 -10.44
C ILE A 213 16.67 12.04 -10.44
N GLU A 214 16.87 11.32 -9.33
CA GLU A 214 17.86 10.25 -9.26
C GLU A 214 17.57 9.15 -10.28
N LYS A 215 16.32 8.70 -10.35
CA LYS A 215 15.90 7.67 -11.31
C LYS A 215 16.02 8.15 -12.77
N TYR A 216 15.72 9.41 -13.04
CA TYR A 216 15.96 10.03 -14.35
C TYR A 216 17.42 9.94 -14.74
N LYS A 217 18.34 10.36 -13.85
CA LYS A 217 19.78 10.37 -14.12
C LYS A 217 20.32 8.97 -14.40
N GLU A 218 19.87 7.98 -13.62
CA GLU A 218 20.19 6.56 -13.83
C GLU A 218 19.78 6.10 -15.23
N LEU A 219 18.50 6.31 -15.60
CA LEU A 219 17.95 5.86 -16.88
C LEU A 219 18.57 6.60 -18.08
N HIS A 220 18.81 7.90 -17.93
CA HIS A 220 19.47 8.71 -18.93
C HIS A 220 20.91 8.24 -19.17
N LYS A 221 21.68 7.97 -18.10
CA LYS A 221 23.02 7.40 -18.20
C LYS A 221 23.02 6.02 -18.85
N ALA A 222 21.97 5.24 -18.65
CA ALA A 222 21.75 3.94 -19.30
C ALA A 222 21.30 4.06 -20.77
N GLY A 223 21.23 5.27 -21.35
CA GLY A 223 20.88 5.48 -22.76
C GLY A 223 19.38 5.36 -23.07
N CYS A 224 18.50 5.39 -22.07
CA CYS A 224 17.06 5.39 -22.31
C CYS A 224 16.63 6.69 -23.01
N SER A 225 15.73 6.57 -24.00
CA SER A 225 15.08 7.71 -24.63
C SER A 225 14.18 8.47 -23.64
N LYS A 226 13.92 9.76 -23.90
CA LYS A 226 12.99 10.57 -23.10
C LYS A 226 11.61 9.91 -22.94
N LYS A 227 11.12 9.23 -23.98
CA LYS A 227 9.85 8.48 -23.93
C LYS A 227 9.93 7.35 -22.90
N GLN A 228 10.96 6.50 -22.98
CA GLN A 228 11.16 5.40 -22.03
C GLN A 228 11.34 5.91 -20.59
N ILE A 229 12.03 7.03 -20.40
CA ILE A 229 12.20 7.65 -19.08
C ILE A 229 10.85 8.13 -18.54
N SER A 230 10.06 8.84 -19.36
CA SER A 230 8.72 9.30 -19.01
C SER A 230 7.82 8.15 -18.57
N ASP A 231 7.80 7.05 -19.33
CA ASP A 231 7.03 5.84 -19.03
C ASP A 231 7.50 5.18 -17.73
N LYS A 232 8.82 5.05 -17.53
CA LYS A 232 9.41 4.44 -16.32
C LYS A 232 9.17 5.27 -15.06
N LEU A 233 9.14 6.60 -15.16
CA LEU A 233 8.80 7.50 -14.06
C LEU A 233 7.28 7.60 -13.83
N GLY A 234 6.46 7.03 -14.71
CA GLY A 234 5.00 6.94 -14.56
C GLY A 234 4.26 8.24 -14.83
N PHE A 235 4.76 9.08 -15.75
CA PHE A 235 4.00 10.25 -16.19
C PHE A 235 2.84 9.83 -17.08
N SER A 236 1.66 10.39 -16.82
CA SER A 236 0.43 10.08 -17.56
C SER A 236 0.45 10.58 -19.01
N CYS A 237 1.24 11.61 -19.30
CA CYS A 237 1.40 12.14 -20.65
C CYS A 237 2.75 12.85 -20.83
N PRO A 238 3.23 13.01 -22.09
CA PRO A 238 4.48 13.71 -22.38
C PRO A 238 4.51 15.16 -21.87
N ALA A 239 3.39 15.87 -21.89
CA ALA A 239 3.32 17.25 -21.41
C ALA A 239 3.60 17.38 -19.91
N ALA A 240 3.11 16.44 -19.10
CA ALA A 240 3.37 16.40 -17.66
C ALA A 240 4.86 16.13 -17.38
N PHE A 241 5.47 15.22 -18.13
CA PHE A 241 6.90 14.93 -18.03
C PHE A 241 7.76 16.13 -18.43
N SER A 242 7.50 16.77 -19.58
CA SER A 242 8.28 17.92 -20.04
C SER A 242 8.23 19.09 -19.06
N ARG A 243 7.06 19.34 -18.45
CA ARG A 243 6.93 20.36 -17.41
C ARG A 243 7.77 20.00 -16.18
N TRP A 244 7.65 18.76 -15.70
CA TRP A 244 8.43 18.30 -14.56
C TRP A 244 9.94 18.35 -14.83
N GLU A 245 10.38 17.92 -16.02
CA GLU A 245 11.78 17.96 -16.46
C GLU A 245 12.29 19.41 -16.38
N LYS A 246 11.58 20.38 -16.97
CA LYS A 246 11.93 21.80 -16.90
C LYS A 246 12.00 22.36 -15.47
N ASP A 247 11.05 21.99 -14.62
CA ASP A 247 10.93 22.54 -13.26
C ASP A 247 11.99 21.97 -12.30
N ASN A 248 12.51 20.76 -12.57
CA ASN A 248 13.34 19.99 -11.61
C ASN A 248 14.75 19.69 -12.11
N LEU A 249 14.92 19.54 -13.42
CA LEU A 249 16.19 19.28 -14.08
C LEU A 249 16.57 20.58 -14.79
N ARG A 250 17.26 21.48 -14.08
CA ARG A 250 17.92 22.60 -14.75
C ARG A 250 18.93 22.02 -15.73
N LEU A 251 18.58 22.00 -17.01
CA LEU A 251 19.52 21.89 -18.13
C LEU A 251 20.22 23.23 -18.33
#